data_AF-A0A2U1U4J8-F1
#
_entry.id   AF-A0A2U1U4J8-F1
#
_cell.length_a   1.000
_cell.length_b   1.000
_cell.length_c   1.000
_cell.angle_alpha   90.00
_cell.angle_beta   90.00
_cell.angle_gamma   90.00
#
_symmetry.space_group_name_H-M   'P 1'
#
loop_
_entity.id
_entity.type
_entity.pdbx_description
1 polymer ?
#
loop_
_entity_poly.entity_id
_entity_poly.type
_entity_poly.pdbx_seq_one_letter_code
_entity_poly.pdbx_strand_id
1 'polypeptide(L)'
;IPLVRHFKKFTKVINNGKTYFFRFYQPKTFNQFIPQLTPEQQADFFAPLYAVYTETTDEPAQLMHFTHDARGLNVTTLALPVTPNQEESTEHVAL
;
A
#
# COMPACT_ATOMS: atom_id res chain seq x y z
N ILE A 1 11.89 -8.53 -15.14
CA ILE A 1 10.70 -7.93 -15.80
C ILE A 1 10.67 -6.44 -15.43
N PRO A 2 10.53 -5.48 -16.35
CA PRO A 2 10.36 -4.08 -15.96
C PRO A 2 9.15 -3.92 -15.02
N LEU A 3 9.33 -3.21 -13.90
CA LEU A 3 8.34 -3.10 -12.82
C LEU A 3 6.95 -2.65 -13.32
N VAL A 4 6.93 -1.73 -14.29
CA VAL A 4 5.70 -1.28 -14.97
C VAL A 4 4.98 -2.42 -15.69
N ARG A 5 5.71 -3.31 -16.37
CA ARG A 5 5.14 -4.47 -17.06
C ARG A 5 4.60 -5.49 -16.06
N HIS A 6 5.29 -5.66 -14.94
CA HIS A 6 4.83 -6.50 -13.83
C HIS A 6 3.48 -6.01 -13.29
N PHE A 7 3.38 -4.76 -12.85
CA PHE A 7 2.16 -4.25 -12.25
C PHE A 7 0.98 -4.15 -13.22
N LYS A 8 1.24 -3.93 -14.51
CA LYS A 8 0.18 -3.93 -15.54
C LYS A 8 -0.65 -5.22 -15.55
N LYS A 9 -0.06 -6.38 -15.22
CA LYS A 9 -0.78 -7.66 -15.23
C LYS A 9 -1.84 -7.74 -14.13
N PHE A 10 -1.59 -7.13 -12.97
CA PHE A 10 -2.53 -7.09 -11.85
C PHE A 10 -3.60 -6.01 -12.01
N THR A 11 -3.32 -4.98 -12.79
CA THR A 11 -4.35 -3.98 -13.11
C THR A 11 -5.33 -4.50 -14.15
N LYS A 12 -5.01 -5.55 -14.91
CA LYS A 12 -5.85 -6.00 -16.02
C LYS A 12 -6.91 -7.00 -15.53
N VAL A 13 -8.18 -6.67 -15.71
CA VAL A 13 -9.34 -7.52 -15.37
C VAL A 13 -10.14 -7.81 -16.63
N ILE A 14 -10.67 -9.03 -16.79
CA ILE A 14 -11.58 -9.37 -17.90
C ILE A 14 -12.97 -9.60 -17.33
N ASN A 15 -13.96 -8.86 -17.83
CA ASN A 15 -15.36 -8.99 -17.44
C ASN A 15 -16.25 -8.90 -18.69
N ASN A 16 -17.11 -9.90 -18.91
CA ASN A 16 -17.98 -10.02 -20.10
C ASN A 16 -17.23 -9.82 -21.43
N GLY A 17 -16.05 -10.44 -21.55
CA GLY A 17 -15.20 -10.34 -22.74
C GLY A 17 -14.49 -8.99 -22.94
N LYS A 18 -14.75 -8.00 -22.08
CA LYS A 18 -14.07 -6.69 -22.10
C LYS A 18 -12.91 -6.67 -21.11
N THR A 19 -11.79 -6.11 -21.57
CA THR A 19 -10.63 -5.85 -20.71
C THR A 19 -10.79 -4.50 -20.02
N TYR A 20 -10.66 -4.50 -18.70
CA TYR A 20 -10.62 -3.31 -17.85
C TYR A 20 -9.25 -3.20 -17.20
N PHE A 21 -8.84 -1.96 -16.89
CA PHE A 21 -7.66 -1.71 -16.07
C PHE A 21 -8.10 -1.16 -14.71
N PHE A 22 -8.21 -2.04 -13.71
CA PHE A 22 -8.45 -1.68 -12.32
C PHE A 22 -7.15 -1.16 -11.70
N ARG A 23 -7.15 0.07 -11.16
CA ARG A 23 -6.01 0.53 -10.36
C ARG A 23 -6.43 0.60 -8.90
N PHE A 24 -5.60 0.08 -8.03
CA PHE A 24 -5.75 0.25 -6.58
C PHE A 24 -5.35 1.69 -6.25
N TYR A 25 -6.28 2.62 -6.41
CA TYR A 25 -6.01 4.04 -6.14
C TYR A 25 -6.05 4.39 -4.66
N GLN A 26 -6.72 3.57 -3.84
CA GLN A 26 -6.91 3.84 -2.43
C GLN A 26 -6.05 2.87 -1.59
N PRO A 27 -5.15 3.39 -0.73
CA PRO A 27 -4.35 2.57 0.19
C PRO A 27 -5.20 1.61 1.02
N LYS A 28 -6.39 2.04 1.46
CA LYS A 28 -7.35 1.21 2.18
C LYS A 28 -7.73 -0.06 1.43
N THR A 29 -8.03 0.06 0.13
CA THR A 29 -8.39 -1.09 -0.70
C THR A 29 -7.20 -2.05 -0.84
N PHE A 30 -5.99 -1.52 -1.03
CA PHE A 30 -4.78 -2.34 -1.09
C PHE A 30 -4.57 -3.12 0.21
N ASN A 31 -4.65 -2.44 1.36
CA ASN A 31 -4.43 -3.01 2.68
C ASN A 31 -5.41 -4.13 2.99
N GLN A 32 -6.66 -4.02 2.52
CA GLN A 32 -7.68 -5.04 2.69
C GLN A 32 -7.53 -6.20 1.71
N PHE A 33 -7.11 -5.92 0.48
CA PHE A 33 -7.14 -6.89 -0.63
C PHE A 33 -5.90 -7.78 -0.68
N ILE A 34 -4.70 -7.23 -0.47
CA ILE A 34 -3.45 -7.99 -0.60
C ILE A 34 -3.37 -9.20 0.33
N PRO A 35 -3.79 -9.11 1.61
CA PRO A 35 -3.83 -10.29 2.48
C PRO A 35 -4.82 -11.37 2.05
N GLN A 36 -5.79 -11.05 1.21
CA GLN A 36 -6.84 -11.98 0.74
C GLN A 36 -6.43 -12.76 -0.52
N LEU A 37 -5.33 -12.38 -1.17
CA LEU A 37 -4.79 -13.13 -2.30
C LEU A 37 -4.39 -14.54 -1.87
N THR A 38 -4.49 -15.51 -2.79
CA THR A 38 -3.96 -16.86 -2.53
C THR A 38 -2.44 -16.83 -2.41
N PRO A 39 -1.80 -17.82 -1.76
CA PRO A 39 -0.35 -17.88 -1.65
C PRO A 39 0.38 -17.77 -3.01
N GLU A 40 -0.15 -18.39 -4.06
CA GLU A 40 0.43 -18.32 -5.41
C GLU A 40 0.30 -16.91 -6.01
N GLN A 41 -0.83 -16.24 -5.78
CA GLN A 41 -1.05 -14.87 -6.21
C GLN A 41 -0.16 -13.88 -5.45
N GLN A 42 0.04 -14.10 -4.14
CA GLN A 42 0.98 -13.33 -3.33
C GLN A 42 2.41 -13.51 -3.87
N ALA A 43 2.85 -14.75 -4.07
CA ALA A 43 4.17 -15.03 -4.62
C ALA A 43 4.37 -14.37 -6.00
N ASP A 44 3.38 -14.44 -6.89
CA ASP A 44 3.46 -13.79 -8.20
C ASP A 44 3.42 -12.25 -8.11
N PHE A 45 2.69 -11.67 -7.15
CA PHE A 45 2.64 -10.22 -6.92
C PHE A 45 3.95 -9.68 -6.38
N PHE A 46 4.51 -10.33 -5.38
CA PHE A 46 5.73 -9.89 -4.72
C PHE A 46 7.02 -10.33 -5.41
N ALA A 47 6.97 -11.14 -6.47
CA ALA A 47 8.17 -11.69 -7.13
C ALA A 47 9.31 -10.69 -7.43
N PRO A 48 9.06 -9.45 -7.93
CA PRO A 48 10.11 -8.45 -8.12
C PRO A 48 10.18 -7.40 -6.99
N LEU A 49 9.39 -7.55 -5.93
CA LEU A 49 9.22 -6.56 -4.87
C LEU A 49 9.93 -7.02 -3.61
N TYR A 50 10.75 -6.13 -3.05
CA TYR A 50 11.31 -6.36 -1.72
C TYR A 50 10.27 -6.06 -0.62
N ALA A 51 9.54 -4.97 -0.78
CA ALA A 51 8.53 -4.51 0.16
C ALA A 51 7.50 -3.60 -0.53
N VAL A 52 6.34 -3.46 0.10
CA VAL A 52 5.37 -2.40 -0.21
C VAL A 52 5.01 -1.66 1.08
N TYR A 53 4.98 -0.33 1.00
CA TYR A 53 4.54 0.54 2.08
C TYR A 53 3.26 1.24 1.66
N THR A 54 2.28 1.30 2.55
CA THR A 54 1.01 1.98 2.28
C THR A 54 0.53 2.72 3.51
N GLU A 55 -0.16 3.83 3.27
CA GLU A 55 -0.81 4.62 4.31
C GLU A 55 -1.91 3.80 4.99
N THR A 56 -2.12 4.06 6.28
CA THR A 56 -3.35 3.67 6.96
C THR A 56 -4.33 4.84 6.92
N THR A 57 -5.63 4.56 6.81
CA THR A 57 -6.65 5.62 6.75
C THR A 57 -6.93 6.21 8.13
N ASP A 58 -6.87 5.38 9.17
CA ASP A 58 -7.32 5.74 10.52
C ASP A 58 -6.15 6.14 11.45
N GLU A 59 -4.91 5.79 11.11
CA GLU A 59 -3.71 6.04 11.93
C GLU A 59 -2.60 6.71 11.08
N PRO A 60 -2.71 8.02 10.75
CA PRO A 60 -1.82 8.69 9.78
C PRO A 60 -0.35 8.75 10.23
N ALA A 61 -0.07 8.52 11.51
CA ALA A 61 1.29 8.40 12.04
C ALA A 61 1.91 7.01 11.79
N GLN A 62 1.26 6.15 11.01
CA GLN A 62 1.68 4.77 10.77
C GLN A 62 1.56 4.38 9.30
N LEU A 63 2.47 3.52 8.85
CA LEU A 63 2.43 2.86 7.56
C LEU A 63 2.25 1.35 7.74
N MET A 64 1.44 0.74 6.89
CA MET A 64 1.51 -0.70 6.70
C MET A 64 2.75 -1.05 5.89
N HIS A 65 3.39 -2.15 6.25
CA HIS A 65 4.61 -2.66 5.63
C HIS A 65 4.41 -4.13 5.29
N PHE A 66 4.45 -4.43 3.99
CA PHE A 66 4.24 -5.76 3.43
C PHE A 66 5.56 -6.29 2.86
N THR A 67 5.95 -7.49 3.29
CA THR A 67 7.05 -8.26 2.68
C THR A 67 6.56 -9.68 2.38
N HIS A 68 7.23 -10.38 1.48
CA HIS A 68 6.88 -11.75 1.14
C HIS A 68 8.16 -12.58 1.03
N ASP A 69 8.19 -13.72 1.72
CA ASP A 69 9.32 -14.65 1.67
C ASP A 69 8.83 -16.11 1.50
N ALA A 70 9.73 -17.08 1.70
CA ALA A 70 9.41 -18.51 1.57
C ALA A 70 8.36 -19.01 2.57
N ARG A 71 8.07 -18.25 3.64
CA ARG A 71 7.04 -18.54 4.66
C ARG A 71 5.71 -17.84 4.35
N GLY A 72 5.67 -16.97 3.34
CA GLY A 72 4.47 -16.28 2.87
C GLY A 72 4.52 -14.77 3.12
N LEU A 73 3.33 -14.15 3.11
CA LEU A 73 3.16 -12.71 3.35
C LEU A 73 3.38 -12.36 4.83
N ASN A 74 4.22 -11.35 5.08
CA ASN A 74 4.39 -10.72 6.37
C ASN A 74 3.82 -9.30 6.31
N VAL A 75 3.03 -8.94 7.32
CA VAL A 75 2.40 -7.62 7.44
C VAL A 75 2.73 -7.05 8.81
N THR A 76 3.37 -5.88 8.80
CA THR A 76 3.72 -5.14 10.01
C THR A 76 3.26 -3.70 9.88
N THR A 77 3.23 -2.99 11.01
CA THR A 77 2.97 -1.56 11.03
C THR A 77 4.21 -0.82 11.51
N LEU A 78 4.57 0.25 10.81
CA LEU A 78 5.72 1.09 11.12
C LEU A 78 5.24 2.47 11.55
N ALA A 79 5.73 2.95 12.69
CA ALA A 79 5.53 4.33 13.09
C ALA A 79 6.32 5.27 12.17
N LEU A 80 5.67 6.30 11.66
CA LEU A 80 6.35 7.40 11.00
C LEU A 80 7.07 8.26 12.05
N PRO A 81 8.29 8.72 11.77
CA PRO A 81 8.94 9.70 12.64
C PRO A 81 8.12 10.99 12.58
N VAL A 82 7.28 11.21 13.60
CA VAL A 82 6.58 12.47 13.76
C VAL A 82 7.63 13.52 14.11
N THR A 83 7.94 14.41 13.17
CA THR A 83 8.64 15.64 13.56
C THR A 83 7.60 16.47 14.31
N PRO A 84 7.81 16.82 15.59
CA PRO A 84 6.85 17.67 16.28
C PRO A 84 6.70 18.94 15.45
N ASN A 85 5.47 19.21 15.02
CA ASN A 85 5.13 20.47 14.38
C ASN A 85 5.52 21.55 15.40
N GLN A 86 6.43 22.46 15.04
CA GLN A 86 6.66 23.62 15.90
C GLN A 86 5.30 24.29 16.06
N GLU A 87 4.83 24.39 17.29
CA GLU A 87 3.53 24.97 17.62
C GLU A 87 3.38 26.28 16.84
N GLU A 88 2.36 26.35 15.96
CA GLU A 88 1.93 27.63 15.42
C GLU A 88 1.62 28.51 16.63
N SER A 89 2.53 29.42 16.92
CA SER A 89 2.39 30.38 17.99
C SER A 89 1.29 31.34 17.58
N THR A 90 0.03 30.98 17.88
CA THR A 90 -1.09 31.91 17.88
C THR A 90 -0.91 32.88 19.04
N GLU A 91 0.07 33.78 18.94
CA GLU A 91 0.02 35.05 19.65
C GLU A 91 -1.07 35.88 18.99
N HIS A 92 -2.29 35.75 19.51
CA HIS A 92 -3.32 36.76 19.34
C HIS A 92 -2.81 38.07 19.95
N VAL A 93 -2.20 38.93 19.14
CA VAL A 93 -2.04 40.35 19.47
C VAL A 93 -3.42 40.98 19.34
N ALA A 94 -4.10 41.16 20.46
CA ALA A 94 -5.24 42.08 20.55
C ALA A 94 -4.70 43.51 20.39
N LEU A 95 -5.22 44.22 19.38
CA LEU A 95 -5.10 45.67 19.21
C LEU A 95 -6.26 46.37 19.92
#